data_AF-A0A9Q1KN04-F1
#
_entry.id   AF-A0A9Q1KN04-F1
#
_cell.length_a   1.000
_cell.length_b   1.000
_cell.length_c   1.000
_cell.angle_alpha   90.00
_cell.angle_beta   90.00
_cell.angle_gamma   90.00
#
_symmetry.space_group_name_H-M   'P 1'
#
loop_
_entity.id
_entity.type
_entity.pdbx_description
1 polymer ?
#
loop_
_entity_poly.entity_id
_entity_poly.type
_entity_poly.pdbx_seq_one_letter_code
_entity_poly.pdbx_strand_id
1 'polypeptide(L)'
;MQVWKQAEPMLRIPTSCMKVEVLNHCWGSREKVVFIMRATGTGKSHLSIDLAARFPAEIINSDKIQFYKGLDIVINKVTKEEQCGIPHHLLGILNPNADFTTKDFCLTATHVTESILRKRNLPIIVGGSNSYIESLVSDPKYGFGFRFDCCFLWVDVSLLVLHGFVSDRVDKMVKAGLVDELEKIYLLKQLKGWDMNWLDATEAFTKRSPDPADRARDKLVARPAVQIVSRFLDSEFGPGFPAKDITSRGMVRSNEQQAVIASANI
;
A
#
# COMPACT_ATOMS: atom_id res chain seq x y z
N MET A 1 -10.88 -10.10 -28.48
CA MET A 1 -10.12 -10.90 -27.50
C MET A 1 -8.67 -10.93 -27.98
N GLN A 2 -7.86 -9.94 -27.60
CA GLN A 2 -6.49 -9.79 -28.08
C GLN A 2 -5.55 -10.44 -27.06
N VAL A 3 -4.98 -11.58 -27.44
CA VAL A 3 -4.02 -12.33 -26.63
C VAL A 3 -2.68 -11.57 -26.69
N TRP A 4 -2.23 -11.04 -25.55
CA TRP A 4 -0.91 -10.45 -25.43
C TRP A 4 0.12 -11.60 -25.43
N LYS A 5 0.92 -11.70 -26.49
CA LYS A 5 2.04 -12.64 -26.57
C LYS A 5 3.08 -12.26 -25.51
N GLN A 6 3.53 -13.24 -24.72
CA GLN A 6 4.71 -13.12 -23.88
C GLN A 6 5.88 -12.62 -24.74
N ALA A 7 6.49 -11.51 -24.33
CA ALA A 7 7.74 -11.04 -24.92
C ALA A 7 8.88 -11.95 -24.43
N GLU A 8 9.67 -12.49 -25.35
CA GLU A 8 10.86 -13.30 -25.03
C GLU A 8 11.92 -12.45 -24.29
N PRO A 9 12.64 -13.03 -23.30
CA PRO A 9 13.71 -12.31 -22.62
C PRO A 9 14.97 -12.36 -23.48
N MET A 10 15.27 -11.29 -24.22
CA MET A 10 16.57 -11.14 -24.90
C MET A 10 17.28 -9.84 -24.50
N LEU A 11 18.07 -9.95 -23.43
CA LEU A 11 19.28 -9.17 -23.24
C LEU A 11 20.42 -10.16 -22.94
N ARG A 12 21.16 -10.56 -23.98
CA ARG A 12 22.45 -11.26 -23.81
C ARG A 12 23.46 -10.25 -23.28
N ILE A 13 23.65 -10.22 -21.95
CA ILE A 13 24.75 -9.49 -21.33
C ILE A 13 26.00 -10.37 -21.46
N PRO A 14 27.11 -9.91 -22.08
CA PRO A 14 28.34 -10.68 -22.17
C PRO A 14 28.87 -11.00 -20.77
N THR A 15 29.04 -12.28 -20.45
CA THR A 15 29.67 -12.79 -19.23
C THR A 15 31.19 -12.62 -19.32
N SER A 16 31.69 -11.38 -19.33
CA SER A 16 33.06 -11.12 -18.90
C SER A 16 33.00 -10.46 -17.54
N CYS A 17 33.65 -11.08 -16.56
CA CYS A 17 33.88 -10.57 -15.21
C CYS A 17 34.37 -9.11 -15.26
N MET A 18 33.45 -8.16 -15.17
CA MET A 18 33.80 -6.76 -15.00
C MET A 18 33.92 -6.51 -13.51
N LYS A 19 35.15 -6.21 -13.06
CA LYS A 19 35.34 -5.49 -11.81
C LYS A 19 34.51 -4.22 -11.92
N VAL A 20 33.47 -4.10 -11.10
CA VAL A 20 32.65 -2.89 -11.04
C VAL A 20 33.48 -1.84 -10.30
N GLU A 21 34.35 -1.18 -11.05
CA GLU A 21 34.91 0.10 -10.62
C GLU A 21 33.74 1.07 -10.45
N VAL A 22 33.75 1.82 -9.35
CA VAL A 22 32.77 2.89 -9.10
C VAL A 22 32.92 3.91 -10.23
N LEU A 23 32.10 3.78 -11.27
CA LEU A 23 32.19 4.61 -12.45
C LEU A 23 31.80 6.03 -12.05
N ASN A 24 32.77 6.95 -12.10
CA ASN A 24 32.52 8.40 -12.11
C ASN A 24 31.67 8.72 -13.34
N HIS A 25 30.36 8.75 -13.19
CA HIS A 25 29.44 9.03 -14.29
C HIS A 25 29.33 10.53 -14.53
N CYS A 26 29.86 10.98 -15.68
CA CYS A 26 29.45 12.24 -16.29
C CYS A 26 28.01 12.06 -16.81
N TRP A 27 27.02 12.61 -16.10
CA TRP A 27 25.64 12.65 -16.60
C TRP A 27 25.58 13.44 -17.91
N GLY A 28 24.89 12.90 -18.92
CA GLY A 28 24.52 13.64 -20.13
C GLY A 28 23.55 14.80 -19.83
N SER A 29 23.13 15.55 -20.84
CA SER A 29 22.39 16.83 -20.70
C SER A 29 21.05 16.76 -19.94
N ARG A 30 20.50 15.57 -19.69
CA ARG A 30 19.29 15.35 -18.90
C ARG A 30 19.57 14.45 -17.70
N GLU A 31 19.06 14.88 -16.55
CA GLU A 31 19.14 14.14 -15.29
C GLU A 31 18.42 12.78 -15.40
N LYS A 32 18.97 11.77 -14.74
CA LYS A 32 18.55 10.37 -14.87
C LYS A 32 17.61 9.94 -13.75
N VAL A 33 16.60 9.16 -14.09
CA VAL A 33 15.67 8.54 -13.12
C VAL A 33 15.48 7.08 -13.49
N VAL A 34 15.52 6.18 -12.50
CA VAL A 34 15.26 4.75 -12.70
C VAL A 34 13.88 4.40 -12.13
N PHE A 35 13.12 3.59 -12.85
CA PHE A 35 11.85 3.01 -12.43
C PHE A 35 11.99 1.50 -12.31
N ILE A 36 11.51 0.92 -11.21
CA ILE A 36 11.40 -0.53 -11.04
C ILE A 36 9.92 -0.89 -10.94
N MET A 37 9.40 -1.54 -11.98
CA MET A 37 7.97 -1.77 -12.15
C MET A 37 7.66 -3.25 -12.17
N ARG A 38 6.56 -3.64 -11.48
CA ARG A 38 5.91 -4.95 -11.61
C ARG A 38 4.79 -5.26 -10.61
N ALA A 39 4.16 -6.43 -10.78
CA ALA A 39 3.32 -7.11 -9.79
C ALA A 39 4.01 -7.27 -8.42
N THR A 40 3.20 -7.32 -7.35
CA THR A 40 3.65 -7.53 -5.97
C THR A 40 4.34 -8.89 -5.79
N GLY A 41 5.33 -8.97 -4.90
CA GLY A 41 6.01 -10.25 -4.59
C GLY A 41 7.16 -10.61 -5.52
N THR A 42 7.53 -9.74 -6.45
CA THR A 42 8.52 -10.04 -7.49
C THR A 42 9.92 -9.52 -7.17
N GLY A 43 10.17 -9.12 -5.91
CA GLY A 43 11.51 -8.72 -5.45
C GLY A 43 11.93 -7.28 -5.76
N LYS A 44 10.99 -6.39 -6.16
CA LYS A 44 11.31 -4.99 -6.54
C LYS A 44 12.09 -4.22 -5.46
N SER A 45 11.67 -4.31 -4.20
CA SER A 45 12.32 -3.62 -3.08
C SER A 45 13.75 -4.12 -2.90
N HIS A 46 13.96 -5.45 -2.95
CA HIS A 46 15.30 -6.04 -2.87
C HIS A 46 16.20 -5.55 -4.00
N LEU A 47 15.71 -5.56 -5.25
CA LEU A 47 16.45 -5.04 -6.39
C LEU A 47 16.80 -3.55 -6.24
N SER A 48 15.87 -2.74 -5.71
CA SER A 48 16.14 -1.31 -5.49
C SER A 48 17.22 -1.07 -4.45
N ILE A 49 17.25 -1.87 -3.38
CA ILE A 49 18.26 -1.81 -2.33
C ILE A 49 19.61 -2.27 -2.89
N ASP A 50 19.64 -3.36 -3.66
CA ASP A 50 20.86 -3.84 -4.32
C ASP A 50 21.46 -2.81 -5.29
N LEU A 51 20.62 -2.08 -6.02
CA LEU A 51 21.04 -0.99 -6.87
C LEU A 51 21.57 0.19 -6.06
N ALA A 52 20.87 0.60 -5.00
CA ALA A 52 21.27 1.72 -4.16
C ALA A 52 22.48 1.42 -3.26
N ALA A 53 22.85 0.15 -3.09
CA ALA A 53 24.13 -0.24 -2.50
C ALA A 53 25.31 -0.09 -3.47
N ARG A 54 25.06 -0.03 -4.78
CA ARG A 54 26.08 0.05 -5.84
C ARG A 54 26.20 1.44 -6.47
N PHE A 55 25.13 2.22 -6.38
CA PHE A 55 25.06 3.59 -6.87
C PHE A 55 24.68 4.53 -5.71
N PRO A 56 25.22 5.76 -5.64
CA PRO A 56 24.75 6.75 -4.68
C PRO A 56 23.30 7.10 -5.02
N ALA A 57 22.34 6.44 -4.37
CA ALA A 57 20.95 6.46 -4.80
C ALA A 57 19.99 6.54 -3.60
N GLU A 58 18.81 7.07 -3.86
CA GLU A 58 17.71 7.15 -2.89
C GLU A 58 16.44 6.59 -3.53
N ILE A 59 15.63 5.89 -2.73
CA ILE A 59 14.45 5.17 -3.21
C ILE A 59 13.20 6.01 -2.99
N ILE A 60 12.34 6.13 -4.00
CA ILE A 60 11.04 6.78 -3.93
C ILE A 60 9.97 5.70 -4.08
N ASN A 61 9.16 5.49 -3.05
CA ASN A 61 8.04 4.56 -3.13
C ASN A 61 6.95 5.10 -4.08
N SER A 62 6.38 4.22 -4.90
CA SER A 62 5.21 4.49 -5.75
C SER A 62 4.05 3.53 -5.51
N ASP A 63 4.10 2.72 -4.44
CA ASP A 63 2.94 1.93 -4.00
C ASP A 63 2.00 2.80 -3.14
N LYS A 64 0.81 3.09 -3.67
CA LYS A 64 -0.16 4.02 -3.07
C LYS A 64 -0.55 3.68 -1.63
N ILE A 65 -0.61 2.39 -1.30
CA ILE A 65 -1.03 1.95 0.04
C ILE A 65 0.12 2.13 1.05
N GLN A 66 1.37 2.05 0.59
CA GLN A 66 2.55 2.17 1.47
C GLN A 66 2.91 3.61 1.83
N PHE A 67 2.19 4.61 1.30
CA PHE A 67 2.34 6.01 1.71
C PHE A 67 1.89 6.25 3.15
N TYR A 68 0.98 5.43 3.66
CA TYR A 68 0.35 5.58 4.97
C TYR A 68 1.16 4.96 6.10
N LYS A 69 1.09 5.61 7.27
CA LYS A 69 1.69 5.13 8.53
C LYS A 69 0.93 3.93 9.09
N GLY A 70 1.67 3.01 9.70
CA GLY A 70 1.13 1.77 10.25
C GLY A 70 0.72 0.78 9.16
N LEU A 71 0.12 -0.33 9.60
CA LEU A 71 -0.24 -1.45 8.74
C LEU A 71 0.97 -2.05 7.99
N ASP A 72 2.16 -1.96 8.58
CA ASP A 72 3.44 -2.19 7.92
C ASP A 72 3.56 -3.64 7.43
N ILE A 73 3.06 -4.61 8.19
CA ILE A 73 3.05 -6.03 7.82
C ILE A 73 2.00 -6.24 6.73
N VAL A 74 0.75 -5.81 6.98
CA VAL A 74 -0.39 -5.99 6.06
C VAL A 74 -0.11 -5.45 4.67
N ILE A 75 0.53 -4.27 4.59
CA ILE A 75 0.84 -3.60 3.32
C ILE A 75 2.22 -3.97 2.78
N ASN A 76 2.94 -4.86 3.48
CA ASN A 76 4.29 -5.32 3.18
C ASN A 76 5.26 -4.17 2.91
N LYS A 77 5.31 -3.24 3.85
CA LYS A 77 6.29 -2.17 3.86
C LYS A 77 7.67 -2.78 4.14
N VAL A 78 8.67 -2.32 3.41
CA VAL A 78 10.06 -2.71 3.68
C VAL A 78 10.47 -2.21 5.06
N THR A 79 10.96 -3.11 5.90
CA THR A 79 11.38 -2.83 7.29
C THR A 79 12.63 -1.96 7.32
N LYS A 80 12.95 -1.36 8.48
CA LYS A 80 14.14 -0.51 8.61
C LYS A 80 15.43 -1.31 8.46
N GLU A 81 15.40 -2.55 8.92
CA GLU A 81 16.47 -3.53 8.81
C GLU A 81 16.72 -3.89 7.34
N GLU A 82 15.65 -4.19 6.59
CA GLU A 82 15.74 -4.47 5.15
C GLU A 82 16.16 -3.25 4.32
N GLN A 83 15.86 -2.02 4.76
CA GLN A 83 16.28 -0.80 4.07
C GLN A 83 17.82 -0.63 4.06
N CYS A 84 18.57 -1.32 4.93
CA CYS A 84 20.03 -1.28 4.98
C CYS A 84 20.62 0.15 5.05
N GLY A 85 19.92 1.07 5.71
CA GLY A 85 20.33 2.48 5.82
C GLY A 85 20.10 3.33 4.57
N ILE A 86 19.53 2.76 3.49
CA ILE A 86 19.26 3.47 2.25
C ILE A 86 18.06 4.40 2.44
N PRO A 87 18.15 5.69 2.06
CA PRO A 87 17.03 6.63 2.20
C PRO A 87 15.83 6.21 1.36
N HIS A 88 14.67 6.09 2.01
CA HIS A 88 13.38 5.82 1.39
C HIS A 88 12.44 7.00 1.57
N HIS A 89 11.89 7.48 0.46
CA HIS A 89 10.93 8.57 0.38
C HIS A 89 9.53 8.05 0.08
N LEU A 90 8.51 8.82 0.47
CA LEU A 90 7.10 8.46 0.30
C LEU A 90 6.74 7.09 0.89
N LEU A 91 7.39 6.70 1.98
CA LEU A 91 7.13 5.41 2.64
C LEU A 91 6.67 5.67 4.08
N GLY A 92 5.39 5.45 4.36
CA GLY A 92 4.82 5.68 5.69
C GLY A 92 4.86 7.14 6.15
N ILE A 93 4.65 8.10 5.25
CA ILE A 93 4.71 9.53 5.57
C ILE A 93 3.34 10.12 5.93
N LEU A 94 2.25 9.52 5.46
CA LEU A 94 0.89 10.06 5.60
C LEU A 94 0.14 9.47 6.80
N ASN A 95 -0.75 10.27 7.38
CA ASN A 95 -1.72 9.77 8.36
C ASN A 95 -2.76 8.87 7.63
N PRO A 96 -3.19 7.73 8.20
CA PRO A 96 -4.24 6.87 7.61
C PRO A 96 -5.54 7.58 7.19
N ASN A 97 -5.89 8.70 7.84
CA ASN A 97 -7.08 9.48 7.53
C ASN A 97 -6.84 10.58 6.49
N ALA A 98 -5.63 10.71 5.95
CA ALA A 98 -5.30 11.73 4.96
C ALA A 98 -5.69 11.27 3.55
N ASP A 99 -6.31 12.17 2.79
CA ASP A 99 -6.51 11.96 1.36
C ASP A 99 -5.18 12.21 0.63
N PHE A 100 -4.85 11.32 -0.32
CA PHE A 100 -3.69 11.47 -1.18
C PHE A 100 -4.05 11.09 -2.60
N THR A 101 -4.01 12.08 -3.49
CA THR A 101 -4.44 11.91 -4.88
C THR A 101 -3.26 11.61 -5.79
N THR A 102 -3.56 11.15 -7.01
CA THR A 102 -2.55 10.99 -8.07
C THR A 102 -1.83 12.31 -8.37
N LYS A 103 -2.53 13.45 -8.28
CA LYS A 103 -1.93 14.79 -8.46
C LYS A 103 -0.90 15.06 -7.37
N ASP A 104 -1.24 14.76 -6.12
CA ASP A 104 -0.34 14.96 -4.97
C ASP A 104 0.90 14.09 -5.12
N PHE A 105 0.73 12.84 -5.56
CA PHE A 105 1.84 11.96 -5.90
C PHE A 105 2.73 12.59 -6.99
N CYS A 106 2.18 13.01 -8.12
CA CYS A 106 2.98 13.49 -9.24
C CYS A 106 3.83 14.72 -8.85
N LEU A 107 3.25 15.66 -8.10
CA LEU A 107 3.94 16.85 -7.62
C LEU A 107 5.01 16.49 -6.57
N THR A 108 4.67 15.64 -5.61
CA THR A 108 5.59 15.26 -4.54
C THR A 108 6.75 14.41 -5.06
N ALA A 109 6.48 13.41 -5.91
CA ALA A 109 7.49 12.56 -6.52
C ALA A 109 8.45 13.37 -7.40
N THR A 110 7.93 14.35 -8.16
CA THR A 110 8.76 15.32 -8.89
C THR A 110 9.72 16.05 -7.96
N HIS A 111 9.18 16.65 -6.89
CA HIS A 111 9.98 17.45 -5.97
C HIS A 111 11.06 16.63 -5.25
N VAL A 112 10.71 15.42 -4.83
CA VAL A 112 11.65 14.46 -4.21
C VAL A 112 12.75 14.08 -5.21
N THR A 113 12.38 13.79 -6.47
CA THR A 113 13.32 13.48 -7.54
C THR A 113 14.36 14.60 -7.72
N GLU A 114 13.91 15.85 -7.83
CA GLU A 114 14.78 17.03 -7.94
C GLU A 114 15.66 17.23 -6.69
N SER A 115 15.15 16.91 -5.51
CA SER A 115 15.91 16.97 -4.25
C SER A 115 17.05 15.95 -4.24
N ILE A 116 16.79 14.72 -4.65
CA ILE A 116 17.78 13.63 -4.73
C ILE A 116 18.87 13.98 -5.76
N LEU A 117 18.46 14.47 -6.94
CA LEU A 117 19.38 14.86 -8.01
C LEU A 117 20.28 16.03 -7.61
N ARG A 118 19.75 17.03 -6.88
CA ARG A 118 20.56 18.13 -6.32
C ARG A 118 21.65 17.67 -5.36
N LYS A 119 21.43 16.56 -4.64
CA LYS A 119 22.45 15.91 -3.79
C LYS A 119 23.44 15.05 -4.58
N ARG A 120 23.33 15.00 -5.92
CA ARG A 120 24.08 14.12 -6.82
C ARG A 120 23.80 12.63 -6.59
N ASN A 121 22.62 12.30 -6.07
CA ASN A 121 22.16 10.92 -5.94
C ASN A 121 21.23 10.53 -7.10
N LEU A 122 21.14 9.24 -7.39
CA LEU A 122 20.24 8.66 -8.38
C LEU A 122 18.86 8.39 -7.74
N PRO A 123 17.78 9.03 -8.23
CA PRO A 123 16.43 8.68 -7.81
C PRO A 123 15.98 7.35 -8.45
N ILE A 124 15.56 6.40 -7.60
CA ILE A 124 15.00 5.11 -8.00
C ILE A 124 13.54 5.04 -7.54
N ILE A 125 12.58 5.12 -8.46
CA ILE A 125 11.15 5.03 -8.20
C ILE A 125 10.70 3.56 -8.24
N VAL A 126 10.12 3.05 -7.15
CA VAL A 126 9.83 1.63 -6.97
C VAL A 126 8.40 1.44 -6.45
N GLY A 127 7.61 0.60 -7.10
CA GLY A 127 6.26 0.29 -6.62
C GLY A 127 5.38 -0.44 -7.62
N GLY A 128 4.17 -0.78 -7.17
CA GLY A 128 3.19 -1.54 -7.97
C GLY A 128 2.00 -0.73 -8.49
N SER A 129 1.86 0.55 -8.12
CA SER A 129 0.74 1.38 -8.59
C SER A 129 1.06 1.99 -9.96
N ASN A 130 0.98 1.17 -11.01
CA ASN A 130 1.32 1.57 -12.38
C ASN A 130 0.56 2.82 -12.85
N SER A 131 -0.68 3.03 -12.41
CA SER A 131 -1.44 4.24 -12.74
C SER A 131 -0.79 5.53 -12.24
N TYR A 132 -0.07 5.48 -11.12
CA TYR A 132 0.65 6.63 -10.58
C TYR A 132 1.91 6.92 -11.39
N ILE A 133 2.63 5.87 -11.80
CA ILE A 133 3.80 5.98 -12.67
C ILE A 133 3.40 6.50 -14.06
N GLU A 134 2.33 5.96 -14.63
CA GLU A 134 1.76 6.40 -15.91
C GLU A 134 1.36 7.88 -15.84
N SER A 135 0.63 8.28 -14.80
CA SER A 135 0.25 9.68 -14.61
C SER A 135 1.46 10.60 -14.42
N LEU A 136 2.51 10.14 -13.74
CA LEU A 136 3.73 10.92 -13.54
C LEU A 136 4.47 11.13 -14.87
N VAL A 137 4.70 10.05 -15.62
CA VAL A 137 5.59 10.06 -16.79
C VAL A 137 4.88 10.57 -18.04
N SER A 138 3.61 10.18 -18.26
CA SER A 138 2.92 10.35 -19.53
C SER A 138 2.03 11.60 -19.58
N ASP A 139 1.57 12.13 -18.45
CA ASP A 139 0.74 13.34 -18.44
C ASP A 139 1.62 14.59 -18.68
N PRO A 140 1.43 15.32 -19.80
CA PRO A 140 2.21 16.51 -20.13
C PRO A 140 2.12 17.59 -19.07
N LYS A 141 1.04 17.62 -18.28
CA LYS A 141 0.83 18.59 -17.19
C LYS A 141 1.94 18.59 -16.15
N TYR A 142 2.52 17.43 -15.85
CA TYR A 142 3.61 17.31 -14.88
C TYR A 142 4.99 17.39 -15.52
N GLY A 143 5.07 17.22 -16.85
CA GLY A 143 6.30 17.37 -17.62
C GLY A 143 7.44 16.44 -17.18
N PHE A 144 7.17 15.36 -16.43
CA PHE A 144 8.23 14.54 -15.83
C PHE A 144 9.04 13.81 -16.90
N GLY A 145 8.39 13.10 -17.82
CA GLY A 145 9.05 12.39 -18.92
C GLY A 145 9.77 13.33 -19.90
N PHE A 146 9.40 14.61 -19.93
CA PHE A 146 10.11 15.63 -20.70
C PHE A 146 11.29 16.25 -19.97
N ARG A 147 11.35 16.17 -18.63
CA ARG A 147 12.45 16.75 -17.84
C ARG A 147 13.55 15.74 -17.56
N PHE A 148 13.18 14.48 -17.32
CA PHE A 148 14.10 13.44 -16.91
C PHE A 148 14.26 12.36 -17.98
N ASP A 149 15.46 11.82 -18.08
CA ASP A 149 15.70 10.60 -18.85
C ASP A 149 15.37 9.37 -17.99
N CYS A 150 14.32 8.66 -18.35
CA CYS A 150 13.70 7.62 -17.54
C CYS A 150 14.11 6.23 -18.03
N CYS A 151 14.78 5.46 -17.16
CA CYS A 151 15.10 4.06 -17.41
C CYS A 151 14.10 3.15 -16.70
N PHE A 152 13.43 2.26 -17.44
CA PHE A 152 12.43 1.35 -16.89
C PHE A 152 12.99 -0.08 -16.77
N LEU A 153 13.09 -0.57 -15.55
CA LEU A 153 13.44 -1.95 -15.23
C LEU A 153 12.16 -2.73 -14.96
N TRP A 154 11.84 -3.63 -15.88
CA TRP A 154 10.75 -4.57 -15.73
C TRP A 154 11.29 -5.89 -15.19
N VAL A 155 10.98 -6.21 -13.94
CA VAL A 155 11.33 -7.52 -13.38
C VAL A 155 10.36 -8.54 -13.99
N ASP A 156 10.77 -9.75 -14.37
CA ASP A 156 9.83 -10.83 -14.76
C ASP A 156 10.11 -12.17 -14.05
N VAL A 157 9.07 -12.99 -13.82
CA VAL A 157 8.99 -14.19 -12.95
C VAL A 157 7.75 -14.95 -13.40
N SER A 158 7.90 -16.25 -13.68
CA SER A 158 6.78 -17.12 -14.06
C SER A 158 5.67 -17.13 -13.00
N LEU A 159 4.41 -17.12 -13.46
CA LEU A 159 3.24 -17.08 -12.59
C LEU A 159 3.19 -18.26 -11.60
N LEU A 160 3.62 -19.45 -12.01
CA LEU A 160 3.65 -20.65 -11.16
C LEU A 160 4.63 -20.48 -9.98
N VAL A 161 5.79 -19.89 -10.25
CA VAL A 161 6.80 -19.61 -9.21
C VAL A 161 6.34 -18.48 -8.31
N LEU A 162 5.74 -17.44 -8.90
CA LEU A 162 5.23 -16.29 -8.16
C LEU A 162 4.13 -16.70 -7.17
N HIS A 163 3.26 -17.65 -7.55
CA HIS A 163 2.19 -18.12 -6.69
C HIS A 163 2.71 -18.77 -5.40
N GLY A 164 3.69 -19.67 -5.52
CA GLY A 164 4.33 -20.29 -4.36
C GLY A 164 4.99 -19.24 -3.45
N PHE A 165 5.76 -18.32 -4.03
CA PHE A 165 6.43 -17.26 -3.28
C PHE A 165 5.45 -16.33 -2.54
N VAL A 166 4.35 -15.95 -3.20
CA VAL A 166 3.32 -15.11 -2.59
C VAL A 166 2.62 -15.85 -1.45
N SER A 167 2.32 -17.15 -1.63
CA SER A 167 1.72 -17.98 -0.57
C SER A 167 2.63 -18.05 0.66
N ASP A 168 3.89 -18.46 0.49
CA ASP A 168 4.86 -18.57 1.59
C ASP A 168 5.06 -17.24 2.32
N ARG A 169 4.98 -16.14 1.56
CA ARG A 169 5.10 -14.80 2.12
C ARG A 169 3.89 -14.44 2.97
N VAL A 170 2.68 -14.76 2.54
CA VAL A 170 1.48 -14.55 3.39
C VAL A 170 1.60 -15.34 4.69
N ASP A 171 2.09 -16.57 4.64
CA ASP A 171 2.33 -17.38 5.85
C ASP A 171 3.34 -16.71 6.80
N LYS A 172 4.41 -16.13 6.26
CA LYS A 172 5.39 -15.35 7.05
C LYS A 172 4.75 -14.09 7.64
N MET A 173 3.90 -13.40 6.89
CA MET A 173 3.19 -12.21 7.37
C MET A 173 2.24 -12.56 8.52
N VAL A 174 1.50 -13.68 8.43
CA VAL A 174 0.67 -14.18 9.53
C VAL A 174 1.51 -14.44 10.78
N LYS A 175 2.64 -15.14 10.64
CA LYS A 175 3.57 -15.38 11.77
C LYS A 175 4.17 -14.09 12.34
N ALA A 176 4.31 -13.05 11.54
CA ALA A 176 4.82 -11.75 11.96
C ALA A 176 3.76 -10.88 12.69
N GLY A 177 2.51 -11.34 12.81
CA GLY A 177 1.44 -10.60 13.48
C GLY A 177 0.52 -9.83 12.52
N LEU A 178 0.37 -10.27 11.26
CA LEU A 178 -0.58 -9.68 10.31
C LEU A 178 -2.00 -9.61 10.88
N VAL A 179 -2.43 -10.64 11.61
CA VAL A 179 -3.78 -10.69 12.19
C VAL A 179 -3.93 -9.64 13.29
N ASP A 180 -2.95 -9.54 14.18
CA ASP A 180 -2.91 -8.54 15.27
C ASP A 180 -2.91 -7.10 14.72
N GLU A 181 -2.27 -6.89 13.57
CA GLU A 181 -2.27 -5.61 12.90
C GLU A 181 -3.62 -5.29 12.25
N LEU A 182 -4.31 -6.29 11.70
CA LEU A 182 -5.66 -6.12 11.17
C LEU A 182 -6.68 -5.80 12.26
N GLU A 183 -6.55 -6.35 13.48
CA GLU A 183 -7.44 -5.99 14.60
C GLU A 183 -7.44 -4.48 14.89
N LYS A 184 -6.33 -3.79 14.63
CA LYS A 184 -6.25 -2.31 14.74
C LYS A 184 -7.10 -1.60 13.70
N ILE A 185 -7.30 -2.18 12.51
CA ILE A 185 -8.24 -1.67 11.49
C ILE A 185 -9.68 -1.87 11.97
N TYR A 186 -9.98 -2.98 12.65
CA TYR A 186 -11.30 -3.20 13.22
C TYR A 186 -11.64 -2.18 14.31
N LEU A 187 -10.67 -1.69 15.07
CA LEU A 187 -10.87 -0.59 16.02
C LEU A 187 -11.22 0.75 15.32
N LEU A 188 -10.73 0.98 14.10
CA LEU A 188 -11.10 2.17 13.31
C LEU A 188 -12.58 2.17 12.85
N LYS A 189 -13.22 1.00 12.75
CA LYS A 189 -14.67 0.92 12.45
C LYS A 189 -15.52 1.58 13.54
N GLN A 190 -15.08 1.53 14.80
CA GLN A 190 -15.80 2.19 15.91
C GLN A 190 -15.72 3.72 15.84
N LEU A 191 -14.74 4.28 15.14
CA LEU A 191 -14.54 5.73 15.03
C LEU A 191 -15.37 6.40 13.93
N LYS A 192 -15.86 5.65 12.93
CA LYS A 192 -16.68 6.20 11.84
C LYS A 192 -18.19 6.15 12.09
N GLY A 193 -18.63 5.63 13.24
CA GLY A 193 -20.05 5.55 13.60
C GLY A 193 -20.87 4.69 12.64
N TRP A 194 -20.23 3.76 11.92
CA TRP A 194 -20.94 2.85 11.02
C TRP A 194 -21.66 1.81 11.86
N ASP A 195 -22.98 1.70 11.69
CA ASP A 195 -23.77 0.66 12.33
C ASP A 195 -23.44 -0.69 11.67
N MET A 196 -22.50 -1.41 12.29
CA MET A 196 -21.92 -2.62 11.73
C MET A 196 -22.54 -3.86 12.36
N ASN A 197 -23.20 -4.66 11.53
CA ASN A 197 -23.69 -5.97 11.95
C ASN A 197 -22.53 -6.97 12.00
N TRP A 198 -22.28 -7.55 13.18
CA TRP A 198 -21.22 -8.54 13.40
C TRP A 198 -21.70 -9.95 13.05
N LEU A 199 -20.93 -10.65 12.21
CA LEU A 199 -21.16 -12.05 11.85
C LEU A 199 -19.90 -12.85 12.18
N ASP A 200 -20.02 -13.83 13.08
CA ASP A 200 -18.91 -14.68 13.49
C ASP A 200 -18.83 -15.93 12.60
N ALA A 201 -17.75 -16.01 11.81
CA ALA A 201 -17.49 -17.13 10.90
C ALA A 201 -16.54 -18.18 11.49
N THR A 202 -16.10 -18.07 12.74
CA THR A 202 -15.01 -18.86 13.32
C THR A 202 -15.21 -20.37 13.15
N GLU A 203 -16.40 -20.89 13.45
CA GLU A 203 -16.69 -22.33 13.26
C GLU A 203 -16.71 -22.77 11.79
N ALA A 204 -17.03 -21.86 10.85
CA ALA A 204 -16.99 -22.17 9.43
C ALA A 204 -15.55 -22.39 8.95
N PHE A 205 -14.59 -21.67 9.52
CA PHE A 205 -13.16 -21.80 9.18
C PHE A 205 -12.43 -22.88 10.01
N THR A 206 -12.96 -23.27 11.17
CA THR A 206 -12.34 -24.30 12.02
C THR A 206 -12.57 -25.72 11.47
N LYS A 207 -13.61 -25.90 10.65
CA LYS A 207 -13.95 -27.21 10.06
C LYS A 207 -13.09 -27.49 8.83
N ARG A 208 -12.34 -28.60 8.90
CA ARG A 208 -11.38 -29.00 7.86
C ARG A 208 -11.98 -29.73 6.66
N SER A 209 -13.18 -30.29 6.80
CA SER A 209 -13.86 -30.95 5.69
C SER A 209 -14.89 -30.03 5.03
N PRO A 210 -15.02 -30.08 3.69
CA PRO A 210 -15.86 -29.13 2.93
C PRO A 210 -17.32 -29.12 3.39
N ASP A 211 -17.91 -30.29 3.56
CA ASP A 211 -19.34 -30.45 3.83
C ASP A 211 -19.78 -29.91 5.22
N PRO A 212 -19.06 -30.23 6.32
CA PRO A 212 -19.30 -29.58 7.62
C PRO A 212 -19.00 -28.07 7.65
N ALA A 213 -17.99 -27.60 6.90
CA ALA A 213 -17.64 -26.19 6.81
C ALA A 213 -18.73 -25.39 6.09
N ASP A 214 -19.24 -25.90 4.97
CA ASP A 214 -20.32 -25.28 4.19
C ASP A 214 -21.61 -25.17 5.00
N ARG A 215 -21.97 -26.22 5.75
CA ARG A 215 -23.12 -26.16 6.67
C ARG A 215 -22.95 -25.11 7.77
N ALA A 216 -21.75 -25.00 8.34
CA ALA A 216 -21.47 -23.97 9.35
C ALA A 216 -21.54 -22.56 8.75
N ARG A 217 -21.00 -22.37 7.54
CA ARG A 217 -21.03 -21.11 6.81
C ARG A 217 -22.46 -20.66 6.48
N ASP A 218 -23.30 -21.58 6.01
CA ASP A 218 -24.72 -21.29 5.74
C ASP A 218 -25.43 -20.86 7.03
N LYS A 219 -25.29 -21.64 8.10
CA LYS A 219 -26.01 -21.42 9.36
C LYS A 219 -25.56 -20.16 10.10
N LEU A 220 -24.26 -19.92 10.20
CA LEU A 220 -23.69 -18.90 11.10
C LEU A 220 -23.41 -17.56 10.40
N VAL A 221 -23.26 -17.57 9.07
CA VAL A 221 -22.88 -16.37 8.30
C VAL A 221 -23.95 -16.02 7.29
N ALA A 222 -24.28 -16.93 6.37
CA ALA A 222 -25.14 -16.59 5.23
C ALA A 222 -26.58 -16.29 5.63
N ARG A 223 -27.22 -17.15 6.42
CA ARG A 223 -28.62 -16.93 6.85
C ARG A 223 -28.80 -15.67 7.69
N PRO A 224 -27.95 -15.39 8.72
CA PRO A 224 -28.04 -14.14 9.45
C PRO A 224 -27.80 -12.91 8.55
N ALA A 225 -26.85 -12.96 7.62
CA ALA A 225 -26.61 -11.87 6.67
C ALA A 225 -27.85 -11.58 5.81
N VAL A 226 -28.50 -12.62 5.28
CA VAL A 226 -29.75 -12.47 4.50
C VAL A 226 -30.83 -11.83 5.36
N GLN A 227 -31.01 -12.26 6.61
CA GLN A 227 -32.00 -11.66 7.51
C GLN A 227 -31.74 -10.18 7.81
N ILE A 228 -30.47 -9.80 8.02
CA ILE A 228 -30.07 -8.41 8.24
C ILE A 228 -30.41 -7.58 6.99
N VAL A 229 -30.04 -8.05 5.81
CA VAL A 229 -30.30 -7.36 4.54
C VAL A 229 -31.80 -7.28 4.26
N SER A 230 -32.56 -8.35 4.50
CA SER A 230 -34.02 -8.33 4.36
C SER A 230 -34.66 -7.28 5.25
N ARG A 231 -34.30 -7.23 6.55
CA ARG A 231 -34.82 -6.21 7.48
C ARG A 231 -34.47 -4.79 7.04
N PHE A 232 -33.28 -4.58 6.48
CA PHE A 232 -32.86 -3.30 5.92
C PHE A 232 -33.68 -2.92 4.69
N LEU A 233 -34.00 -3.87 3.81
CA LEU A 233 -34.82 -3.62 2.62
C LEU A 233 -36.31 -3.42 2.97
N ASP A 234 -36.78 -4.04 4.05
CA ASP A 234 -38.17 -3.96 4.52
C ASP A 234 -38.45 -2.71 5.38
N SER A 235 -37.42 -1.99 5.84
CA SER A 235 -37.60 -0.74 6.58
C SER A 235 -37.92 0.42 5.62
N GLU A 236 -39.08 1.06 5.76
CA GLU A 236 -39.49 2.21 4.91
C GLU A 236 -38.64 3.47 5.11
N PHE A 237 -37.72 3.48 6.08
CA PHE A 237 -36.75 4.55 6.27
C PHE A 237 -35.35 3.93 6.29
N GLY A 238 -34.61 4.09 5.19
CA GLY A 238 -33.19 3.73 5.13
C GLY A 238 -32.37 4.51 6.18
N PRO A 239 -31.16 4.05 6.54
CA PRO A 239 -30.34 4.71 7.54
C PRO A 239 -30.05 6.13 7.05
N GLY A 240 -30.58 7.12 7.75
CA GLY A 240 -30.16 8.49 7.58
C GLY A 240 -28.64 8.53 7.79
N PHE A 241 -27.89 8.75 6.71
CA PHE A 241 -26.51 9.20 6.86
C PHE A 241 -26.56 10.43 7.77
N PRO A 242 -25.77 10.52 8.85
CA PRO A 242 -25.72 11.74 9.62
C PRO A 242 -25.21 12.85 8.70
N ALA A 243 -26.12 13.72 8.28
CA ALA A 243 -25.76 14.97 7.63
C ALA A 243 -24.88 15.74 8.61
N LYS A 244 -23.73 16.22 8.13
CA LYS A 244 -22.92 17.17 8.88
C LYS A 244 -23.70 18.48 8.98
N ASP A 245 -24.49 18.65 10.04
CA ASP A 245 -25.06 19.95 10.36
C ASP A 245 -23.99 20.83 10.99
N ILE A 246 -23.35 21.60 10.11
CA ILE A 246 -22.69 22.85 10.44
C ILE A 246 -23.80 23.90 10.57
N THR A 247 -24.09 24.30 11.81
CA THR A 247 -24.65 25.60 12.29
C THR A 247 -25.90 25.55 13.18
N SER A 248 -25.77 26.34 14.26
CA SER A 248 -26.78 27.08 15.02
C SER A 248 -27.44 26.44 16.26
N ARG A 249 -26.97 26.93 17.43
CA ARG A 249 -27.66 27.29 18.68
C ARG A 249 -28.97 26.55 19.05
N GLY A 250 -28.95 25.93 20.24
CA GLY A 250 -30.15 25.63 21.00
C GLY A 250 -29.84 25.02 22.36
N MET A 251 -29.76 25.88 23.37
CA MET A 251 -29.53 25.55 24.77
C MET A 251 -30.67 24.71 25.36
N VAL A 252 -30.40 23.49 25.83
CA VAL A 252 -31.09 22.91 27.00
C VAL A 252 -30.08 22.08 27.79
N ARG A 253 -29.83 22.54 29.02
CA ARG A 253 -29.14 21.79 30.08
C ARG A 253 -30.13 20.77 30.66
N SER A 254 -29.69 19.53 30.85
CA SER A 254 -30.17 18.69 31.93
C SER A 254 -28.97 18.05 32.61
N ASN A 255 -28.78 18.45 33.86
CA ASN A 255 -27.81 17.90 34.79
C ASN A 255 -28.11 16.42 35.03
N GLU A 256 -27.12 15.56 34.87
CA GLU A 256 -26.86 14.35 35.67
C GLU A 256 -25.76 13.53 35.00
N GLN A 257 -24.49 13.88 35.26
CA GLN A 257 -23.30 13.00 35.23
C GLN A 257 -22.01 13.80 35.46
N GLN A 258 -21.99 14.60 36.52
CA GLN A 258 -20.75 15.03 37.18
C GLN A 258 -20.65 14.31 38.53
N ALA A 259 -20.12 13.10 38.50
CA ALA A 259 -19.43 12.50 39.63
C ALA A 259 -18.61 11.33 39.08
N VAL A 260 -17.40 11.15 39.61
CA VAL A 260 -16.41 10.13 39.26
C VAL A 260 -15.49 10.48 38.09
N ILE A 261 -14.80 11.64 38.16
CA ILE A 261 -13.33 11.73 37.96
C ILE A 261 -12.84 12.96 38.74
N ALA A 262 -12.53 12.77 40.02
CA ALA A 262 -11.72 13.71 40.80
C ALA A 262 -10.99 12.90 41.88
N SER A 263 -9.86 12.29 41.50
CA SER A 263 -8.78 11.83 42.40
C SER A 263 -7.69 11.15 41.57
N ALA A 264 -6.78 11.93 40.98
CA ALA A 264 -5.42 11.51 40.64
C ALA A 264 -4.66 12.71 40.07
N ASN A 265 -4.28 13.63 40.96
CA ASN A 265 -3.18 14.58 40.75
C ASN A 265 -2.61 14.90 42.13
N ILE A 266 -1.78 13.98 42.62
CA ILE A 266 -0.56 14.25 43.40
C ILE A 266 0.47 13.26 42.87
#